data_AF-A0A177CPC4-F1
#
_entry.id   AF-A0A177CPC4-F1
#
_cell.length_a   1.000
_cell.length_b   1.000
_cell.length_c   1.000
_cell.angle_alpha   90.00
_cell.angle_beta   90.00
_cell.angle_gamma   90.00
#
_symmetry.space_group_name_H-M   'P 1'
#
loop_
_entity.id
_entity.type
_entity.pdbx_description
1 polymer ?
#
loop_
_entity_poly.entity_id
_entity_poly.type
_entity_poly.pdbx_seq_one_letter_code
_entity_poly.pdbx_strand_id
1 'polypeptide(L)'
;MKEWEKLVQRLADNIRPNHLTLYLIVNAEDAQTARSILKPLDQLPTLKNCGLWLNKDKIPELKTIAQETAKCLTSSVRTMKPFRYLELPIEIRWRILEYSDLVYDRAIGWKAPLPSLWKMPSPYCSCEHELDRDTIDSGMHLPDCSRDEMDAIDLQPYVADYKFGASHCCKKSSRFTRCNLTPAGFCECIFHCKHSAYSSSLLAQPRTGVHPLLLVSKQVSQDAVSVLFQRNRFFVIPPCNLFALWHPDQLEFDPERIVTPMPRLELSLFLSSLARNALRNIRYLEWILPQFKNYTTASKSAYLDYLDTVEMMAQAMVLPQLTLVLDLRGGIKIKDSIENNHFYWLTRVAPDGKVYDRVLHPLRRLEGLKDFFLYLRRVNKRFVPGGCAYDNDEMKYEKAVMGEE
;
A
#
# COMPACT_ATOMS: atom_id res chain seq x y z
N MET A 1 9.61 -30.78 28.54
CA MET A 1 8.15 -30.84 28.83
C MET A 1 7.80 -30.43 30.26
N LYS A 2 8.27 -31.11 31.32
CA LYS A 2 7.91 -30.77 32.72
C LYS A 2 8.18 -29.31 33.13
N GLU A 3 9.27 -28.73 32.66
CA GLU A 3 9.60 -27.32 32.94
C GLU A 3 8.64 -26.34 32.24
N TRP A 4 8.21 -26.67 31.02
CA TRP A 4 7.23 -25.90 30.28
C TRP A 4 5.87 -25.90 30.98
N GLU A 5 5.40 -27.06 31.44
CA GLU A 5 4.16 -27.17 32.23
C GLU A 5 4.23 -26.33 33.52
N LYS A 6 5.35 -26.40 34.25
CA LYS A 6 5.57 -25.58 35.46
C LYS A 6 5.56 -24.08 35.16
N LEU A 7 6.13 -23.66 34.04
CA LEU A 7 6.12 -22.27 33.61
C LEU A 7 4.69 -21.80 33.29
N VAL A 8 3.95 -22.58 32.50
CA VAL A 8 2.57 -22.22 32.12
C VAL A 8 1.66 -22.18 33.34
N GLN A 9 1.80 -23.12 34.28
CA GLN A 9 1.07 -23.09 35.56
C GLN A 9 1.37 -21.80 36.33
N ARG A 10 2.65 -21.42 36.47
CA ARG A 10 3.03 -20.16 37.13
C ARG A 10 2.42 -18.94 36.43
N LEU A 11 2.37 -18.93 35.10
CA LEU A 11 1.72 -17.86 34.35
C LEU A 11 0.21 -17.84 34.62
N ALA A 12 -0.46 -19.00 34.61
CA ALA A 12 -1.88 -19.12 34.91
C ALA A 12 -2.23 -18.56 36.30
N ASP A 13 -1.41 -18.86 37.30
CA ASP A 13 -1.61 -18.44 38.69
C ASP A 13 -1.43 -16.92 38.91
N ASN A 14 -0.64 -16.26 38.05
CA ASN A 14 -0.22 -14.87 38.27
C ASN A 14 -0.84 -13.85 37.29
N ILE A 15 -1.56 -14.32 36.26
CA ILE A 15 -2.06 -13.46 35.19
C ILE A 15 -3.56 -13.20 35.35
N ARG A 16 -3.97 -11.95 35.09
CA ARG A 16 -5.38 -11.56 35.03
C ARG A 16 -5.93 -11.80 33.62
N PRO A 17 -7.21 -12.22 33.48
CA PRO A 17 -7.85 -12.36 32.16
C PRO A 17 -7.77 -11.06 31.35
N ASN A 18 -7.46 -11.16 30.05
CA ASN A 18 -7.31 -10.09 29.07
C ASN A 18 -6.13 -9.13 29.30
N HIS A 19 -5.12 -9.51 30.10
CA HIS A 19 -3.91 -8.70 30.29
C HIS A 19 -2.69 -9.21 29.54
N LEU A 20 -2.54 -10.53 29.38
CA LEU A 20 -1.37 -11.12 28.72
C LEU A 20 -1.55 -11.20 27.20
N THR A 21 -0.55 -10.70 26.47
CA THR A 21 -0.34 -11.04 25.05
C THR A 21 0.74 -12.11 24.99
N LEU A 22 0.41 -13.30 24.49
CA LEU A 22 1.36 -14.42 24.37
C LEU A 22 1.73 -14.67 22.92
N TYR A 23 3.02 -14.79 22.63
CA TYR A 23 3.52 -15.30 21.36
C TYR A 23 4.38 -16.54 21.61
N LEU A 24 4.03 -17.67 21.02
CA LEU A 24 4.77 -18.92 21.11
C LEU A 24 5.28 -19.31 19.72
N ILE A 25 6.60 -19.43 19.60
CA ILE A 25 7.29 -19.87 18.39
C ILE A 25 7.93 -21.21 18.73
N VAL A 26 7.45 -22.28 18.11
CA VAL A 26 7.97 -23.62 18.29
C VAL A 26 8.02 -24.32 16.94
N ASN A 27 8.98 -25.24 16.76
CA ASN A 27 9.04 -26.07 15.56
C ASN A 27 8.53 -27.48 15.90
N ALA A 28 7.22 -27.68 15.79
CA ALA A 28 6.58 -28.97 15.98
C ALA A 28 6.61 -29.77 14.67
N GLU A 29 7.14 -30.99 14.73
CA GLU A 29 7.29 -31.86 13.57
C GLU A 29 5.93 -32.37 13.05
N ASP A 30 4.99 -32.65 13.96
CA ASP A 30 3.68 -33.19 13.65
C ASP A 30 2.58 -32.63 14.58
N ALA A 31 1.33 -33.00 14.27
CA ALA A 31 0.15 -32.59 15.01
C ALA A 31 0.14 -33.07 16.47
N GLN A 32 0.69 -34.26 16.74
CA GLN A 32 0.71 -34.84 18.09
C GLN A 32 1.68 -34.06 19.00
N THR A 33 2.85 -33.72 18.46
CA THR A 33 3.86 -32.89 19.11
C THR A 33 3.32 -31.49 19.38
N ALA A 34 2.67 -30.89 18.37
CA ALA A 34 2.02 -29.59 18.53
C ALA A 34 0.95 -29.60 19.65
N ARG A 35 0.05 -30.59 19.67
CA ARG A 35 -0.96 -30.73 20.74
C ARG A 35 -0.33 -30.91 22.10
N SER A 36 0.74 -31.70 22.21
CA SER A 36 1.45 -31.94 23.46
C SER A 36 2.12 -30.67 24.00
N ILE A 37 2.67 -29.82 23.12
CA ILE A 37 3.26 -28.52 23.48
C ILE A 37 2.19 -27.51 23.89
N LEU A 38 1.03 -27.51 23.22
CA LEU A 38 -0.02 -26.52 23.43
C LEU A 38 -0.96 -26.86 24.59
N LYS A 39 -1.15 -28.14 24.92
CA LYS A 39 -2.06 -28.60 25.99
C LYS A 39 -1.88 -27.87 27.34
N PRO A 40 -0.66 -27.57 27.83
CA PRO A 40 -0.50 -26.82 29.07
C PRO A 40 -1.15 -25.42 29.02
N LEU A 41 -1.26 -24.81 27.83
CA LEU A 41 -1.84 -23.48 27.67
C LEU A 41 -3.34 -23.44 28.01
N ASP A 42 -4.05 -24.58 28.00
CA ASP A 42 -5.46 -24.68 28.37
C ASP A 42 -5.73 -24.22 29.81
N GLN A 43 -4.69 -24.15 30.64
CA GLN A 43 -4.76 -23.67 32.03
C GLN A 43 -4.72 -22.14 32.14
N LEU A 44 -4.31 -21.43 31.09
CA LEU A 44 -4.20 -19.98 31.12
C LEU A 44 -5.59 -19.33 31.17
N PRO A 45 -5.74 -18.21 31.90
CA PRO A 45 -6.94 -17.38 31.77
C PRO A 45 -7.06 -16.84 30.34
N THR A 46 -8.24 -16.30 29.99
CA THR A 46 -8.42 -15.65 28.68
C THR A 46 -7.32 -14.61 28.45
N LEU A 47 -6.60 -14.74 27.34
CA LEU A 47 -5.49 -13.89 26.95
C LEU A 47 -6.02 -12.66 26.19
N LYS A 48 -5.29 -11.55 26.28
CA LYS A 48 -5.55 -10.35 25.46
C LYS A 48 -5.35 -10.66 23.98
N ASN A 49 -4.26 -11.35 23.68
CA ASN A 49 -3.86 -11.78 22.34
C ASN A 49 -3.03 -13.07 22.43
N CYS A 50 -3.09 -13.91 21.41
CA CYS A 50 -2.31 -15.13 21.29
C CYS A 50 -1.81 -15.31 19.85
N GLY A 51 -0.49 -15.46 19.67
CA GLY A 51 0.13 -15.82 18.40
C GLY A 51 0.91 -17.11 18.52
N LEU A 52 0.61 -18.09 17.68
CA LEU A 52 1.23 -19.41 17.65
C LEU A 52 1.87 -19.61 16.27
N TRP A 53 3.16 -19.92 16.25
CA TRP A 53 3.89 -20.37 15.06
C TRP A 53 4.43 -21.76 15.37
N LEU A 54 3.93 -22.78 14.67
CA LEU A 54 4.20 -24.18 14.99
C LEU A 54 5.16 -24.85 14.02
N ASN A 55 5.30 -24.34 12.80
CA ASN A 55 6.24 -24.88 11.82
C ASN A 55 6.52 -23.85 10.72
N LYS A 56 7.69 -23.96 10.09
CA LYS A 56 8.06 -23.19 8.90
C LYS A 56 7.28 -23.65 7.66
N ASP A 57 6.93 -24.92 7.59
CA ASP A 57 6.24 -25.50 6.45
C ASP A 57 4.73 -25.26 6.54
N LYS A 58 4.04 -25.37 5.40
CA LYS A 58 2.60 -25.09 5.30
C LYS A 58 1.81 -26.36 5.56
N ILE A 59 1.83 -26.84 6.81
CA ILE A 59 1.08 -28.03 7.20
C ILE A 59 -0.34 -27.59 7.62
N PRO A 60 -1.40 -27.93 6.85
CA PRO A 60 -2.75 -27.42 7.11
C PRO A 60 -3.28 -27.81 8.50
N GLU A 61 -2.99 -29.02 8.96
CA GLU A 61 -3.43 -29.51 10.27
C GLU A 61 -2.83 -28.70 11.43
N LEU A 62 -1.53 -28.42 11.38
CA LEU A 62 -0.87 -27.57 12.38
C LEU A 62 -1.44 -26.15 12.38
N LYS A 63 -1.79 -25.61 11.20
CA LYS A 63 -2.43 -24.30 11.11
C LYS A 63 -3.81 -24.31 11.79
N THR A 64 -4.61 -25.35 11.59
CA THR A 64 -5.90 -25.53 12.26
C THR A 64 -5.72 -25.59 13.78
N ILE A 65 -4.77 -26.40 14.27
CA ILE A 65 -4.44 -26.51 15.70
C ILE A 65 -4.04 -25.14 16.29
N ALA A 66 -3.15 -24.40 15.62
CA ALA A 66 -2.75 -23.07 16.04
C ALA A 66 -3.95 -22.11 16.11
N GLN A 67 -4.83 -22.15 15.11
CA GLN A 67 -6.01 -21.29 15.03
C GLN A 67 -7.04 -21.62 16.11
N GLU A 68 -7.36 -22.89 16.32
CA GLU A 68 -8.29 -23.34 17.36
C GLU A 68 -7.78 -22.99 18.75
N THR A 69 -6.51 -23.31 19.04
CA THR A 69 -5.90 -23.04 20.35
C THR A 69 -5.88 -21.54 20.64
N ALA A 70 -5.41 -20.71 19.70
CA ALA A 70 -5.40 -19.27 19.88
C ALA A 70 -6.80 -18.69 20.05
N LYS A 71 -7.81 -19.20 19.32
CA LYS A 71 -9.22 -18.80 19.49
C LYS A 71 -9.73 -19.19 20.87
N CYS A 72 -9.50 -20.41 21.35
CA CYS A 72 -9.90 -20.85 22.68
C CYS A 72 -9.28 -19.96 23.77
N LEU A 73 -7.99 -19.64 23.63
CA LEU A 73 -7.28 -18.81 24.60
C LEU A 73 -7.71 -17.34 24.60
N THR A 74 -8.32 -16.83 23.53
CA THR A 74 -8.66 -15.40 23.39
C THR A 74 -10.17 -15.13 23.36
N SER A 75 -10.98 -16.15 23.11
CA SER A 75 -12.43 -16.01 23.11
C SER A 75 -12.92 -16.07 24.56
N SER A 76 -13.33 -14.92 25.09
CA SER A 76 -14.15 -14.93 26.30
C SER A 76 -15.51 -15.50 25.93
N VAL A 77 -15.86 -16.70 26.43
CA VAL A 77 -17.22 -17.25 26.37
C VAL A 77 -18.10 -16.45 27.33
N ARG A 78 -18.21 -15.14 27.12
CA ARG A 78 -19.27 -14.36 27.71
C ARG A 78 -20.42 -14.42 26.72
N THR A 79 -21.48 -15.10 27.13
CA THR A 79 -22.83 -14.99 26.56
C THR A 79 -23.36 -13.57 26.80
N MET A 80 -22.66 -12.57 26.25
CA MET A 80 -23.21 -11.22 26.21
C MET A 80 -24.31 -11.23 25.15
N LYS A 81 -25.45 -10.64 25.50
CA LYS A 81 -26.49 -10.34 24.51
C LYS A 81 -25.82 -9.60 23.34
N PRO A 82 -26.11 -9.97 22.08
CA PRO A 82 -25.51 -9.31 20.93
C PRO A 82 -25.69 -7.80 21.02
N PHE A 83 -24.62 -7.05 20.77
CA PHE A 83 -24.67 -5.61 20.74
C PHE A 83 -25.58 -5.15 19.60
N ARG A 84 -26.62 -4.39 19.92
CA ARG A 84 -27.64 -3.94 18.95
C ARG A 84 -27.16 -2.70 18.19
N TYR A 85 -26.07 -2.86 17.43
CA TYR A 85 -25.41 -1.77 16.70
C TYR A 85 -26.39 -0.92 15.86
N LEU A 86 -27.35 -1.55 15.19
CA LEU A 86 -28.31 -0.86 14.30
C LEU A 86 -29.42 -0.09 15.03
N GLU A 87 -29.60 -0.29 16.35
CA GLU A 87 -30.53 0.51 17.15
C GLU A 87 -29.91 1.84 17.59
N LEU A 88 -28.62 2.06 17.32
CA LEU A 88 -27.93 3.29 17.68
C LEU A 88 -28.12 4.39 16.62
N PRO A 89 -28.17 5.67 17.04
CA PRO A 89 -28.08 6.80 16.13
C PRO A 89 -26.85 6.70 15.21
N ILE A 90 -26.96 7.23 13.99
CA ILE A 90 -25.91 7.09 12.97
C ILE A 90 -24.58 7.71 13.41
N GLU A 91 -24.65 8.78 14.20
CA GLU A 91 -23.49 9.48 14.76
C GLU A 91 -22.71 8.59 15.73
N ILE A 92 -23.42 7.85 16.58
CA ILE A 92 -22.80 6.91 17.54
C ILE A 92 -22.22 5.70 16.79
N ARG A 93 -22.94 5.22 15.77
CA ARG A 93 -22.44 4.16 14.88
C ARG A 93 -21.12 4.54 14.23
N TRP A 94 -21.05 5.73 13.62
CA TRP A 94 -19.81 6.24 13.03
C TRP A 94 -18.72 6.43 14.08
N ARG A 95 -19.05 6.96 15.26
CA ARG A 95 -18.08 7.14 16.34
C ARG A 95 -17.48 5.82 16.80
N ILE A 96 -18.26 4.75 16.90
CA ILE A 96 -17.75 3.40 17.22
C ILE A 96 -16.77 2.92 16.14
N LEU A 97 -17.13 3.11 14.87
CA LEU A 97 -16.28 2.73 13.73
C LEU A 97 -15.00 3.55 13.65
N GLU A 98 -14.98 4.80 14.12
CA GLU A 98 -13.77 5.62 14.21
C GLU A 98 -12.72 5.05 15.18
N TYR A 99 -13.16 4.32 16.21
CA TYR A 99 -12.28 3.61 17.15
C TYR A 99 -11.97 2.17 16.71
N SER A 100 -12.39 1.79 15.50
CA SER A 100 -12.02 0.53 14.88
C SER A 100 -10.77 0.71 14.05
N ASP A 101 -10.34 -0.40 13.46
CA ASP A 101 -9.22 -0.44 12.56
C ASP A 101 -9.51 0.07 11.13
N LEU A 102 -10.70 0.64 10.90
CA LEU A 102 -11.03 1.38 9.67
C LEU A 102 -10.25 2.69 9.55
N VAL A 103 -9.86 3.30 10.68
CA VAL A 103 -9.12 4.57 10.70
C VAL A 103 -7.65 4.28 10.95
N TYR A 104 -6.80 4.75 10.05
CA TYR A 104 -5.36 4.55 10.09
C TYR A 104 -4.68 5.85 10.51
N ASP A 105 -3.73 5.76 11.45
CA ASP A 105 -2.87 6.89 11.83
C ASP A 105 -1.96 7.37 10.69
N ARG A 106 -1.86 6.57 9.63
CA ARG A 106 -1.02 6.82 8.46
C ARG A 106 -1.88 6.83 7.21
N ALA A 107 -1.37 7.48 6.17
CA ALA A 107 -1.98 7.44 4.86
C ALA A 107 -2.14 5.99 4.35
N ILE A 108 -3.22 5.72 3.62
CA ILE A 108 -3.54 4.47 2.95
C ILE A 108 -3.03 4.54 1.52
N GLY A 109 -2.09 3.64 1.19
CA GLY A 109 -1.47 3.60 -0.13
C GLY A 109 -2.25 2.72 -1.07
N TRP A 110 -2.70 3.29 -2.18
CA TRP A 110 -3.25 2.53 -3.28
C TRP A 110 -2.21 2.37 -4.37
N LYS A 111 -2.09 1.13 -4.86
CA LYS A 111 -1.23 0.77 -5.99
C LYS A 111 -2.11 0.09 -7.03
N ALA A 112 -1.90 0.45 -8.30
CA ALA A 112 -2.57 -0.23 -9.39
C ALA A 112 -2.27 -1.73 -9.33
N PRO A 113 -3.29 -2.60 -9.45
CA PRO A 113 -3.06 -4.02 -9.51
C PRO A 113 -2.19 -4.33 -10.74
N LEU A 114 -1.02 -4.90 -10.49
CA LEU A 114 -0.02 -5.24 -11.51
C LEU A 114 -0.44 -6.29 -12.58
N PRO A 115 -1.49 -7.15 -12.45
CA PRO A 115 -1.82 -8.17 -13.45
C PRO A 115 -1.89 -7.68 -14.90
N SER A 116 -2.29 -6.43 -15.14
CA SER A 116 -2.31 -5.78 -16.45
C SER A 116 -0.94 -5.26 -16.92
N LEU A 117 0.05 -5.15 -16.04
CA LEU A 117 1.38 -4.61 -16.30
C LEU A 117 2.44 -5.68 -16.61
N TRP A 118 2.18 -6.96 -16.33
CA TRP A 118 3.13 -8.05 -16.63
C TRP A 118 3.18 -8.43 -18.12
N LYS A 119 2.24 -7.92 -18.93
CA LYS A 119 2.28 -8.05 -20.39
C LYS A 119 2.80 -6.78 -21.06
N MET A 120 3.62 -6.00 -20.37
CA MET A 120 4.33 -4.93 -21.06
C MET A 120 5.31 -5.59 -22.02
N PRO A 121 5.26 -5.29 -23.32
CA PRO A 121 6.25 -5.78 -24.25
C PRO A 121 7.63 -5.37 -23.73
N SER A 122 8.59 -6.28 -23.83
CA SER A 122 9.98 -5.97 -23.51
C SER A 122 10.34 -4.62 -24.17
N PRO A 123 10.94 -3.67 -23.44
CA PRO A 123 11.40 -2.42 -24.04
C PRO A 123 12.48 -2.66 -25.10
N TYR A 124 12.99 -3.90 -25.21
CA TYR A 124 13.93 -4.34 -26.22
C TYR A 124 13.21 -5.27 -27.22
N CYS A 125 12.70 -4.72 -28.32
CA CYS A 125 12.43 -5.51 -29.53
C CYS A 125 13.59 -5.26 -30.51
N SER A 126 14.06 -6.34 -31.16
CA SER A 126 15.11 -6.25 -32.17
C SER A 126 14.77 -5.29 -33.32
N CYS A 127 13.48 -5.01 -33.54
CA CYS A 127 13.01 -4.08 -34.57
C CYS A 127 13.09 -2.60 -34.19
N GLU A 128 13.52 -2.22 -32.99
CA GLU A 128 13.64 -0.80 -32.59
C GLU A 128 14.60 -0.01 -33.49
N HIS A 129 15.57 -0.69 -34.11
CA HIS A 129 16.48 -0.05 -35.06
C HIS A 129 15.89 0.13 -36.47
N GLU A 130 14.81 -0.59 -36.81
CA GLU A 130 14.25 -0.63 -38.17
C GLU A 130 12.86 0.02 -38.27
N LEU A 131 12.11 0.02 -37.18
CA LEU A 131 10.81 0.69 -37.08
C LEU A 131 10.94 1.88 -36.14
N ASP A 132 10.25 2.98 -36.47
CA ASP A 132 10.13 4.06 -35.50
C ASP A 132 9.35 3.60 -34.26
N ARG A 133 9.63 4.24 -33.13
CA ARG A 133 9.08 3.84 -31.84
C ARG A 133 7.56 3.97 -31.78
N ASP A 134 6.98 4.95 -32.49
CA ASP A 134 5.53 5.13 -32.58
C ASP A 134 4.85 3.93 -33.28
N THR A 135 5.52 3.36 -34.29
CA THR A 135 5.09 2.15 -35.01
C THR A 135 5.16 0.92 -34.11
N ILE A 136 6.21 0.80 -33.31
CA ILE A 136 6.39 -0.27 -32.32
C ILE A 136 5.35 -0.18 -31.19
N ASP A 137 5.13 1.02 -30.65
CA ASP A 137 4.16 1.29 -29.58
C ASP A 137 2.71 1.04 -30.06
N SER A 138 2.47 1.14 -31.38
CA SER A 138 1.20 0.78 -32.02
C SER A 138 1.01 -0.74 -32.19
N GLY A 139 1.98 -1.55 -31.74
CA GLY A 139 1.94 -3.01 -31.80
C GLY A 139 2.39 -3.62 -33.13
N MET A 140 2.96 -2.82 -34.05
CA MET A 140 3.52 -3.33 -35.30
C MET A 140 4.98 -3.73 -35.10
N HIS A 141 5.32 -4.95 -35.51
CA HIS A 141 6.65 -5.52 -35.42
C HIS A 141 7.02 -6.19 -36.74
N LEU A 142 8.32 -6.29 -37.03
CA LEU A 142 8.75 -7.10 -38.16
C LEU A 142 8.43 -8.58 -37.89
N PRO A 143 8.17 -9.38 -38.94
CA PRO A 143 7.81 -10.79 -38.81
C PRO A 143 8.80 -11.62 -37.98
N ASP A 144 10.08 -11.20 -37.96
CA ASP A 144 11.17 -11.87 -37.24
C ASP A 144 11.61 -11.12 -35.96
N CYS A 145 10.76 -10.26 -35.37
CA CYS A 145 11.10 -9.68 -34.06
C CYS A 145 11.25 -10.82 -33.05
N SER A 146 12.47 -11.03 -32.55
CA SER A 146 12.73 -11.87 -31.39
C SER A 146 12.23 -11.14 -30.15
N ARG A 147 10.90 -11.07 -30.01
CA ARG A 147 10.31 -10.95 -28.68
C ARG A 147 10.60 -12.27 -28.01
N ASP A 148 11.72 -12.34 -27.29
CA ASP A 148 11.66 -13.11 -26.07
C ASP A 148 10.54 -12.44 -25.28
N GLU A 149 9.34 -13.04 -25.30
CA GLU A 149 8.43 -12.86 -24.19
C GLU A 149 9.30 -13.22 -23.00
N MET A 150 9.77 -12.21 -22.27
CA MET A 150 10.37 -12.45 -20.98
C MET A 150 9.24 -13.03 -20.15
N ASP A 151 9.09 -14.37 -20.20
CA ASP A 151 8.40 -15.15 -19.20
C ASP A 151 8.92 -14.58 -17.90
N ALA A 152 8.04 -13.83 -17.22
CA ALA A 152 8.37 -12.88 -16.18
C ALA A 152 9.54 -13.41 -15.40
N ILE A 153 10.74 -12.82 -15.60
CA ILE A 153 12.04 -13.33 -15.13
C ILE A 153 11.78 -14.16 -13.90
N ASP A 154 12.06 -15.47 -13.95
CA ASP A 154 12.03 -16.29 -12.76
C ASP A 154 13.11 -15.74 -11.82
N LEU A 155 12.75 -14.73 -11.03
CA LEU A 155 13.61 -13.98 -10.10
C LEU A 155 13.96 -14.85 -8.88
N GLN A 156 13.91 -16.18 -9.01
CA GLN A 156 14.10 -17.15 -7.94
C GLN A 156 15.54 -17.63 -7.68
N PRO A 157 16.55 -17.64 -8.59
CA PRO A 157 17.73 -18.46 -8.30
C PRO A 157 18.89 -17.77 -7.55
N TYR A 158 18.94 -16.45 -7.38
CA TYR A 158 20.12 -15.78 -6.79
C TYR A 158 20.05 -15.48 -5.28
N VAL A 159 19.51 -16.39 -4.45
CA VAL A 159 19.69 -16.32 -2.98
C VAL A 159 19.65 -17.72 -2.35
N ALA A 160 20.66 -18.53 -2.63
CA ALA A 160 20.95 -19.75 -1.89
C ALA A 160 22.06 -19.49 -0.85
N ASP A 161 21.98 -20.21 0.27
CA ASP A 161 22.76 -20.11 1.51
C ASP A 161 22.59 -18.85 2.34
N TYR A 162 21.77 -18.91 3.40
CA TYR A 162 22.15 -18.44 4.75
C TYR A 162 21.10 -18.84 5.81
N LYS A 163 21.63 -19.10 7.01
CA LYS A 163 21.07 -19.75 8.21
C LYS A 163 19.73 -19.18 8.72
N PHE A 164 19.09 -19.98 9.60
CA PHE A 164 17.76 -19.95 10.25
C PHE A 164 17.19 -18.60 10.80
N GLY A 165 17.76 -17.44 10.47
CA GLY A 165 17.24 -16.11 10.81
C GLY A 165 16.86 -15.22 9.60
N ALA A 166 17.12 -15.65 8.36
CA ALA A 166 16.97 -14.81 7.17
C ALA A 166 15.83 -15.19 6.20
N SER A 167 15.15 -16.31 6.44
CA SER A 167 14.18 -16.90 5.50
C SER A 167 12.71 -16.69 5.87
N HIS A 168 12.39 -15.74 6.75
CA HIS A 168 11.01 -15.28 6.87
C HIS A 168 10.70 -14.29 5.73
N CYS A 169 9.41 -14.18 5.33
CA CYS A 169 8.90 -13.41 4.17
C CYS A 169 9.49 -12.01 3.96
N CYS A 170 10.08 -11.44 5.00
CA CYS A 170 10.48 -10.06 5.15
C CYS A 170 11.91 -9.75 4.61
N LYS A 171 12.71 -10.73 4.12
CA LYS A 171 13.92 -10.47 3.28
C LYS A 171 13.79 -10.83 1.79
N LYS A 172 13.07 -11.90 1.43
CA LYS A 172 12.99 -12.38 0.04
C LYS A 172 11.85 -11.76 -0.78
N SER A 173 10.86 -11.12 -0.15
CA SER A 173 9.80 -10.40 -0.86
C SER A 173 10.00 -8.89 -0.71
N SER A 174 10.54 -8.26 -1.76
CA SER A 174 10.59 -6.81 -1.95
C SER A 174 9.23 -6.10 -1.81
N ARG A 175 8.12 -6.86 -1.74
CA ARG A 175 6.75 -6.33 -1.55
C ARG A 175 6.40 -5.99 -0.09
N PHE A 176 7.16 -6.46 0.90
CA PHE A 176 6.91 -6.18 2.32
C PHE A 176 8.06 -5.38 2.95
N THR A 177 8.28 -4.16 2.46
CA THR A 177 9.40 -3.28 2.84
C THR A 177 9.37 -2.74 4.27
N ARG A 178 8.44 -3.14 5.13
CA ARG A 178 8.33 -2.61 6.51
C ARG A 178 7.78 -3.64 7.49
N CYS A 179 8.40 -4.82 7.58
CA CYS A 179 8.26 -5.52 8.85
C CYS A 179 9.20 -4.87 9.86
N ASN A 180 8.63 -4.03 10.71
CA ASN A 180 9.33 -3.59 11.90
C ASN A 180 9.56 -4.84 12.75
N LEU A 181 10.82 -5.22 12.95
CA LEU A 181 11.15 -6.09 14.07
C LEU A 181 10.53 -5.46 15.30
N THR A 182 9.71 -6.22 16.02
CA THR A 182 9.24 -5.76 17.33
C THR A 182 10.46 -5.56 18.23
N PRO A 183 10.36 -4.74 19.29
CA PRO A 183 11.41 -4.68 20.31
C PRO A 183 11.78 -6.07 20.88
N ALA A 184 10.89 -7.07 20.75
CA ALA A 184 11.09 -8.45 21.15
C ALA A 184 11.94 -9.29 20.15
N GLY A 185 12.50 -8.69 19.10
CA GLY A 185 13.47 -9.33 18.22
C GLY A 185 12.90 -10.28 17.17
N PHE A 186 11.56 -10.39 17.06
CA PHE A 186 10.90 -11.12 15.98
C PHE A 186 9.94 -10.22 15.20
N CYS A 187 9.64 -10.64 13.97
CA CYS A 187 8.76 -9.93 13.07
C CYS A 187 7.37 -10.58 13.10
N GLU A 188 6.34 -9.83 13.52
CA GLU A 188 4.96 -10.37 13.62
C GLU A 188 4.40 -10.88 12.28
N CYS A 189 5.02 -10.51 11.14
CA CYS A 189 4.73 -11.09 9.81
C CYS A 189 4.79 -12.64 9.84
N ILE A 190 5.52 -13.24 10.80
CA ILE A 190 5.62 -14.70 11.00
C ILE A 190 4.32 -15.38 11.41
N PHE A 191 3.44 -14.69 12.12
CA PHE A 191 2.15 -15.26 12.52
C PHE A 191 1.05 -15.09 11.46
N HIS A 192 1.35 -14.37 10.37
CA HIS A 192 0.43 -14.03 9.30
C HIS A 192 0.87 -14.50 7.91
N CYS A 193 1.99 -15.21 7.84
CA CYS A 193 2.48 -15.82 6.61
C CYS A 193 1.68 -17.08 6.27
N LYS A 194 1.97 -17.68 5.10
CA LYS A 194 1.33 -18.92 4.66
C LYS A 194 1.78 -20.17 5.45
N HIS A 195 2.63 -20.05 6.47
CA HIS A 195 3.12 -21.17 7.30
C HIS A 195 2.05 -21.71 8.27
N SER A 196 2.38 -22.75 9.04
CA SER A 196 1.56 -23.28 10.13
C SER A 196 1.55 -22.35 11.34
N ALA A 197 0.94 -21.18 11.17
CA ALA A 197 0.90 -20.12 12.16
C ALA A 197 -0.46 -19.41 12.18
N TYR A 198 -0.77 -18.82 13.33
CA TYR A 198 -1.97 -18.02 13.53
C TYR A 198 -1.73 -16.99 14.64
N SER A 199 -2.27 -15.78 14.50
CA SER A 199 -2.39 -14.85 15.61
C SER A 199 -3.79 -14.29 15.69
N SER A 200 -4.30 -14.16 16.92
CA SER A 200 -5.53 -13.42 17.22
C SER A 200 -5.35 -11.91 17.10
N SER A 201 -4.11 -11.41 17.07
CA SER A 201 -3.83 -9.99 16.95
C SER A 201 -4.18 -9.50 15.54
N LEU A 202 -4.98 -8.45 15.46
CA LEU A 202 -5.30 -7.76 14.22
C LEU A 202 -4.19 -6.81 13.76
N LEU A 203 -3.15 -6.59 14.59
CA LEU A 203 -2.14 -5.55 14.36
C LEU A 203 -1.15 -5.87 13.23
N ALA A 204 -1.01 -7.14 12.83
CA ALA A 204 0.05 -7.54 11.89
C ALA A 204 -0.42 -8.32 10.66
N GLN A 205 -1.73 -8.48 10.43
CA GLN A 205 -2.19 -9.01 9.14
C GLN A 205 -1.91 -7.97 8.04
N PRO A 206 -1.06 -8.27 7.03
CA PRO A 206 -1.10 -7.48 5.81
C PRO A 206 -2.50 -7.63 5.25
N ARG A 207 -3.30 -6.55 5.34
CA ARG A 207 -4.70 -6.53 4.93
C ARG A 207 -4.80 -6.60 3.42
N THR A 208 -4.55 -7.77 2.86
CA THR A 208 -4.72 -8.05 1.44
C THR A 208 -6.16 -8.46 1.11
N GLY A 209 -7.10 -8.24 2.02
CA GLY A 209 -8.51 -8.62 1.89
C GLY A 209 -9.45 -7.48 2.27
N VAL A 210 -10.72 -7.65 1.92
CA VAL A 210 -11.79 -6.73 2.30
C VAL A 210 -11.91 -6.68 3.83
N HIS A 211 -11.97 -5.47 4.39
CA HIS A 211 -12.09 -5.26 5.83
C HIS A 211 -13.32 -6.01 6.38
N PRO A 212 -13.24 -6.77 7.51
CA PRO A 212 -14.35 -7.58 7.99
C PRO A 212 -15.65 -6.79 8.20
N LEU A 213 -15.57 -5.55 8.69
CA LEU A 213 -16.73 -4.66 8.85
C LEU A 213 -17.48 -4.37 7.54
N LEU A 214 -16.81 -4.44 6.38
CA LEU A 214 -17.46 -4.28 5.08
C LEU A 214 -18.26 -5.53 4.66
N LEU A 215 -18.10 -6.66 5.36
CA LEU A 215 -18.71 -7.95 5.06
C LEU A 215 -19.83 -8.36 6.04
N VAL A 216 -20.09 -7.57 7.09
CA VAL A 216 -21.05 -7.94 8.16
C VAL A 216 -22.50 -7.87 7.67
N SER A 217 -22.91 -6.70 7.19
CA SER A 217 -24.25 -6.46 6.62
C SER A 217 -24.19 -5.26 5.68
N LYS A 218 -25.21 -5.08 4.83
CA LYS A 218 -25.28 -3.93 3.92
C LYS A 218 -25.19 -2.59 4.65
N GLN A 219 -25.92 -2.44 5.75
CA GLN A 219 -25.93 -1.17 6.50
C GLN A 219 -24.59 -0.92 7.21
N VAL A 220 -24.01 -1.93 7.88
CA VAL A 220 -22.70 -1.80 8.54
C VAL A 220 -21.61 -1.48 7.50
N SER A 221 -21.68 -2.11 6.33
CA SER A 221 -20.76 -1.85 5.22
C SER A 221 -20.86 -0.40 4.72
N GLN A 222 -22.08 0.14 4.57
CA GLN A 222 -22.28 1.54 4.18
C GLN A 222 -21.73 2.54 5.23
N ASP A 223 -21.96 2.26 6.52
CA ASP A 223 -21.39 3.07 7.60
C ASP A 223 -19.85 3.00 7.57
N ALA A 224 -19.29 1.79 7.41
CA ALA A 224 -17.86 1.53 7.38
C ALA A 224 -17.17 2.17 6.17
N VAL A 225 -17.78 2.12 4.97
CA VAL A 225 -17.30 2.85 3.79
C VAL A 225 -17.26 4.35 4.07
N SER A 226 -18.30 4.90 4.70
CA SER A 226 -18.35 6.32 5.00
C SER A 226 -17.21 6.75 5.93
N VAL A 227 -17.01 6.02 7.03
CA VAL A 227 -15.92 6.30 7.98
C VAL A 227 -14.54 6.08 7.33
N LEU A 228 -14.35 4.98 6.60
CA LEU A 228 -13.09 4.66 5.94
C LEU A 228 -12.65 5.78 4.99
N PHE A 229 -13.53 6.29 4.14
CA PHE A 229 -13.15 7.31 3.16
C PHE A 229 -13.09 8.73 3.75
N GLN A 230 -13.87 9.01 4.80
CA GLN A 230 -13.88 10.34 5.44
C GLN A 230 -12.71 10.57 6.39
N ARG A 231 -12.26 9.53 7.09
CA ARG A 231 -11.27 9.66 8.17
C ARG A 231 -9.84 9.34 7.75
N ASN A 232 -9.63 8.82 6.55
CA ASN A 232 -8.31 8.43 6.07
C ASN A 232 -7.80 9.32 4.94
N ARG A 233 -6.48 9.45 4.89
CA ARG A 233 -5.74 10.03 3.76
C ARG A 233 -5.40 8.94 2.77
N PHE A 234 -5.81 9.08 1.52
CA PHE A 234 -5.46 8.13 0.45
C PHE A 234 -4.32 8.69 -0.38
N PHE A 235 -3.33 7.86 -0.69
CA PHE A 235 -2.26 8.22 -1.62
C PHE A 235 -2.19 7.22 -2.78
N VAL A 236 -2.30 7.74 -4.01
CA VAL A 236 -2.26 6.95 -5.25
C VAL A 236 -0.82 6.95 -5.75
N ILE A 237 -0.23 5.75 -5.84
CA ILE A 237 1.17 5.55 -6.21
C ILE A 237 1.27 5.01 -7.63
N PRO A 238 2.17 5.58 -8.47
CA PRO A 238 2.52 5.07 -9.79
C PRO A 238 3.17 3.66 -9.70
N PRO A 239 2.94 2.76 -10.66
CA PRO A 239 3.58 1.45 -10.70
C PRO A 239 5.09 1.55 -10.90
N CYS A 240 5.58 2.60 -11.56
CA CYS A 240 6.98 2.81 -11.93
C CYS A 240 7.91 2.97 -10.72
N ASN A 241 7.38 3.36 -9.55
CA ASN A 241 8.15 3.41 -8.30
C ASN A 241 8.61 2.03 -7.83
N LEU A 242 8.09 0.94 -8.41
CA LEU A 242 8.58 -0.40 -8.14
C LEU A 242 9.91 -0.64 -8.86
N PHE A 243 10.08 -0.37 -10.15
CA PHE A 243 11.29 -0.77 -10.88
C PHE A 243 12.59 -0.21 -10.32
N ALA A 244 12.61 1.06 -9.92
CA ALA A 244 13.79 1.65 -9.29
C ALA A 244 14.23 0.79 -8.09
N LEU A 245 13.32 0.28 -7.24
CA LEU A 245 13.66 -0.46 -6.02
C LEU A 245 14.41 -1.79 -6.26
N TRP A 246 14.47 -2.31 -7.49
CA TRP A 246 14.84 -3.70 -7.76
C TRP A 246 16.21 -3.85 -8.43
N HIS A 247 16.78 -2.77 -8.99
CA HIS A 247 18.16 -2.73 -9.49
C HIS A 247 18.93 -1.58 -8.82
N PRO A 248 19.45 -1.79 -7.58
CA PRO A 248 20.27 -0.79 -6.91
C PRO A 248 21.64 -0.55 -7.59
N ASP A 249 22.14 -1.50 -8.36
CA ASP A 249 23.54 -1.50 -8.82
C ASP A 249 23.72 -1.08 -10.29
N GLN A 250 22.64 -0.69 -11.01
CA GLN A 250 22.74 -0.21 -12.39
C GLN A 250 22.58 1.32 -12.43
N LEU A 251 23.73 1.99 -12.53
CA LEU A 251 24.00 3.40 -12.22
C LEU A 251 23.63 4.43 -13.30
N GLU A 252 22.89 4.07 -14.36
CA GLU A 252 22.43 5.02 -15.38
C GLU A 252 20.97 4.74 -15.80
N PHE A 253 20.10 4.58 -14.80
CA PHE A 253 18.69 4.40 -15.07
C PHE A 253 18.06 5.75 -15.43
N ASP A 254 17.83 6.01 -16.72
CA ASP A 254 17.06 7.17 -17.16
C ASP A 254 15.58 6.94 -16.80
N PRO A 255 15.03 7.63 -15.78
CA PRO A 255 13.65 7.46 -15.37
C PRO A 255 12.66 7.85 -16.47
N GLU A 256 13.08 8.60 -17.50
CA GLU A 256 12.24 8.95 -18.65
C GLU A 256 12.16 7.81 -19.70
N ARG A 257 13.07 6.81 -19.68
CA ARG A 257 13.14 5.74 -20.69
C ARG A 257 12.21 4.54 -20.50
N ILE A 258 11.78 4.20 -19.28
CA ILE A 258 11.18 2.88 -18.97
C ILE A 258 9.72 2.98 -18.50
N VAL A 259 8.90 3.77 -19.18
CA VAL A 259 7.45 3.70 -18.95
C VAL A 259 6.74 3.70 -20.28
N THR A 260 6.35 2.49 -20.73
CA THR A 260 5.26 2.39 -21.70
C THR A 260 4.07 3.11 -21.10
N PRO A 261 3.50 4.11 -21.79
CA PRO A 261 2.39 4.89 -21.26
C PRO A 261 1.25 3.94 -20.90
N MET A 262 0.82 3.97 -19.64
CA MET A 262 -0.38 3.22 -19.27
C MET A 262 -1.57 3.82 -20.02
N PRO A 263 -2.46 3.00 -20.60
CA PRO A 263 -3.63 3.51 -21.30
C PRO A 263 -4.59 4.28 -20.38
N ARG A 264 -4.47 4.09 -19.06
CA ARG A 264 -5.23 4.78 -18.02
C ARG A 264 -4.31 5.20 -16.88
N LEU A 265 -4.61 6.34 -16.26
CA LEU A 265 -3.94 6.83 -15.07
C LEU A 265 -4.23 5.96 -13.85
N GLU A 266 -3.30 5.92 -12.91
CA GLU A 266 -3.49 5.29 -11.61
C GLU A 266 -4.63 5.92 -10.83
N LEU A 267 -4.76 7.25 -10.92
CA LEU A 267 -5.86 7.97 -10.30
C LEU A 267 -7.21 7.53 -10.87
N SER A 268 -7.31 7.41 -12.20
CA SER A 268 -8.49 6.90 -12.89
C SER A 268 -8.83 5.48 -12.45
N LEU A 269 -7.84 4.59 -12.42
CA LEU A 269 -8.01 3.21 -11.97
C LEU A 269 -8.45 3.13 -10.50
N PHE A 270 -7.86 3.94 -9.63
CA PHE A 270 -8.27 4.02 -8.22
C PHE A 270 -9.73 4.46 -8.10
N LEU A 271 -10.09 5.62 -8.64
CA LEU A 271 -11.41 6.20 -8.46
C LEU A 271 -12.50 5.38 -9.14
N SER A 272 -12.23 4.83 -10.33
CA SER A 272 -13.19 3.95 -11.03
C SER A 272 -13.38 2.58 -10.35
N SER A 273 -12.45 2.15 -9.50
CA SER A 273 -12.62 0.93 -8.69
C SER A 273 -13.53 1.14 -7.47
N LEU A 274 -13.87 2.39 -7.14
CA LEU A 274 -14.69 2.73 -5.98
C LEU A 274 -16.18 2.83 -6.37
N ALA A 275 -17.05 2.45 -5.44
CA ALA A 275 -18.48 2.72 -5.58
C ALA A 275 -18.76 4.24 -5.54
N ARG A 276 -19.78 4.71 -6.25
CA ARG A 276 -20.12 6.15 -6.34
C ARG A 276 -20.33 6.81 -4.98
N ASN A 277 -20.92 6.11 -4.02
CA ASN A 277 -21.11 6.61 -2.66
C ASN A 277 -19.79 6.72 -1.87
N ALA A 278 -18.78 5.92 -2.18
CA ALA A 278 -17.46 6.04 -1.58
C ALA A 278 -16.73 7.32 -2.04
N LEU A 279 -16.87 7.68 -3.33
CA LEU A 279 -16.26 8.90 -3.89
C LEU A 279 -16.71 10.17 -3.14
N ARG A 280 -18.00 10.26 -2.80
CA ARG A 280 -18.57 11.37 -2.01
C ARG A 280 -18.01 11.48 -0.59
N ASN A 281 -17.41 10.41 -0.08
CA ASN A 281 -16.88 10.33 1.28
C ASN A 281 -15.38 10.61 1.34
N ILE A 282 -14.66 10.67 0.21
CA ILE A 282 -13.22 11.00 0.22
C ILE A 282 -13.06 12.44 0.69
N ARG A 283 -12.19 12.64 1.69
CA ARG A 283 -11.85 13.96 2.25
C ARG A 283 -10.42 14.39 1.98
N TYR A 284 -9.52 13.43 1.77
CA TYR A 284 -8.12 13.71 1.51
C TYR A 284 -7.59 12.73 0.47
N LEU A 285 -7.14 13.26 -0.66
CA LEU A 285 -6.58 12.49 -1.76
C LEU A 285 -5.24 13.08 -2.19
N GLU A 286 -4.21 12.24 -2.21
CA GLU A 286 -2.89 12.59 -2.69
C GLU A 286 -2.56 11.75 -3.92
N TRP A 287 -2.18 12.41 -5.00
CA TRP A 287 -1.78 11.77 -6.24
C TRP A 287 -0.33 12.08 -6.55
N ILE A 288 0.49 11.03 -6.58
CA ILE A 288 1.91 11.13 -6.94
C ILE A 288 2.01 10.88 -8.44
N LEU A 289 2.42 11.90 -9.20
CA LEU A 289 2.54 11.83 -10.66
C LEU A 289 4.00 12.06 -11.07
N PRO A 290 4.83 11.01 -11.06
CA PRO A 290 6.27 11.18 -11.11
C PRO A 290 6.80 11.57 -12.49
N GLN A 291 6.04 11.29 -13.54
CA GLN A 291 6.47 11.37 -14.94
C GLN A 291 5.41 12.02 -15.82
N PHE A 292 4.85 13.13 -15.33
CA PHE A 292 3.77 13.87 -15.99
C PHE A 292 4.05 14.23 -17.45
N LYS A 293 5.32 14.39 -17.87
CA LYS A 293 5.71 14.60 -19.28
C LYS A 293 5.18 13.50 -20.20
N ASN A 294 5.38 12.23 -19.84
CA ASN A 294 4.94 11.08 -20.64
C ASN A 294 3.42 11.05 -20.83
N TYR A 295 2.65 11.46 -19.81
CA TYR A 295 1.19 11.56 -19.94
C TYR A 295 0.73 12.72 -20.81
N THR A 296 1.58 13.74 -21.01
CA THR A 296 1.29 14.85 -21.93
C THR A 296 1.76 14.59 -23.37
N THR A 297 2.77 13.75 -23.57
CA THR A 297 3.35 13.46 -24.89
C THR A 297 2.84 12.17 -25.52
N ALA A 298 2.56 11.14 -24.72
CA ALA A 298 2.11 9.85 -25.20
C ALA A 298 0.74 9.90 -25.89
N SER A 299 0.46 8.86 -26.66
CA SER A 299 -0.78 8.64 -27.42
C SER A 299 -2.03 9.13 -26.68
N LYS A 300 -2.99 9.69 -27.43
CA LYS A 300 -4.15 10.47 -26.95
C LYS A 300 -4.90 9.86 -25.74
N SER A 301 -4.82 8.56 -25.46
CA SER A 301 -5.60 7.86 -24.44
C SER A 301 -5.32 8.33 -23.00
N ALA A 302 -4.06 8.44 -22.55
CA ALA A 302 -3.77 8.70 -21.14
C ALA A 302 -4.12 10.14 -20.71
N TYR A 303 -3.89 11.12 -21.59
CA TYR A 303 -4.31 12.50 -21.35
C TYR A 303 -5.83 12.65 -21.42
N LEU A 304 -6.53 11.92 -22.31
CA LEU A 304 -7.99 11.94 -22.31
C LEU A 304 -8.56 11.29 -21.04
N ASP A 305 -8.00 10.16 -20.59
CA ASP A 305 -8.37 9.52 -19.32
C ASP A 305 -8.10 10.47 -18.12
N TYR A 306 -7.06 11.30 -18.20
CA TYR A 306 -6.85 12.38 -17.22
C TYR A 306 -8.00 13.38 -17.19
N LEU A 307 -8.39 13.92 -18.36
CA LEU A 307 -9.49 14.88 -18.45
C LEU A 307 -10.81 14.27 -17.95
N ASP A 308 -11.11 13.04 -18.35
CA ASP A 308 -12.30 12.31 -17.91
C ASP A 308 -12.27 12.05 -16.39
N THR A 309 -11.10 11.78 -15.83
CA THR A 309 -10.93 11.59 -14.38
C THR A 309 -11.21 12.88 -13.62
N VAL A 310 -10.69 14.02 -14.09
CA VAL A 310 -10.96 15.33 -13.47
C VAL A 310 -12.45 15.67 -13.56
N GLU A 311 -13.07 15.42 -14.70
CA GLU A 311 -14.51 15.63 -14.88
C GLU A 311 -15.34 14.74 -13.94
N MET A 312 -14.98 13.46 -13.83
CA MET A 312 -15.63 12.53 -12.91
C MET A 312 -15.46 12.97 -11.45
N MET A 313 -14.29 13.47 -11.06
CA MET A 313 -14.06 14.03 -9.72
C MET A 313 -14.99 15.21 -9.45
N ALA A 314 -15.10 16.16 -10.40
CA ALA A 314 -15.97 17.32 -10.30
C ALA A 314 -17.45 16.93 -10.09
N GLN A 315 -17.90 15.87 -10.78
CA GLN A 315 -19.29 15.43 -10.73
C GLN A 315 -19.62 14.52 -9.53
N ALA A 316 -18.67 13.69 -9.09
CA ALA A 316 -18.93 12.61 -8.14
C ALA A 316 -18.49 12.93 -6.71
N MET A 317 -17.53 13.83 -6.51
CA MET A 317 -16.96 14.13 -5.20
C MET A 317 -17.59 15.38 -4.57
N VAL A 318 -17.46 15.50 -3.24
CA VAL A 318 -17.91 16.71 -2.51
C VAL A 318 -16.72 17.64 -2.37
N LEU A 319 -16.48 18.47 -3.40
CA LEU A 319 -15.27 19.31 -3.50
C LEU A 319 -15.03 20.22 -2.28
N PRO A 320 -16.03 20.87 -1.66
CA PRO A 320 -15.83 21.72 -0.48
C PRO A 320 -15.34 20.98 0.77
N GLN A 321 -15.31 19.65 0.73
CA GLN A 321 -14.78 18.82 1.81
C GLN A 321 -13.54 18.03 1.39
N LEU A 322 -13.08 18.19 0.14
CA LEU A 322 -11.94 17.48 -0.43
C LEU A 322 -10.68 18.34 -0.36
N THR A 323 -9.67 17.82 0.33
CA THR A 323 -8.28 18.25 0.20
C THR A 323 -7.61 17.41 -0.89
N LEU A 324 -7.09 18.06 -1.94
CA LEU A 324 -6.35 17.42 -3.02
C LEU A 324 -4.87 17.80 -2.95
N VAL A 325 -3.99 16.79 -2.99
CA VAL A 325 -2.55 16.99 -3.09
C VAL A 325 -2.05 16.41 -4.39
N LEU A 326 -1.34 17.21 -5.19
CA LEU A 326 -0.67 16.75 -6.40
C LEU A 326 0.85 16.82 -6.21
N ASP A 327 1.51 15.68 -6.20
CA ASP A 327 2.96 15.59 -6.07
C ASP A 327 3.62 15.24 -7.41
N LEU A 328 4.16 16.27 -8.07
CA LEU A 328 4.89 16.20 -9.34
C LEU A 328 6.40 16.05 -9.15
N ARG A 329 6.92 15.94 -7.91
CA ARG A 329 8.36 15.92 -7.64
C ARG A 329 9.09 14.71 -8.22
N GLY A 330 8.36 13.67 -8.65
CA GLY A 330 9.00 12.47 -9.17
C GLY A 330 9.47 11.55 -8.06
N GLY A 331 9.08 10.27 -8.14
CA GLY A 331 9.61 9.22 -7.28
C GLY A 331 11.06 8.90 -7.64
N ILE A 332 11.98 9.75 -7.21
CA ILE A 332 13.40 9.40 -7.15
C ILE A 332 13.72 9.09 -5.70
N LYS A 333 14.26 7.89 -5.52
CA LYS A 333 14.36 7.15 -4.27
C LYS A 333 14.94 7.91 -3.08
N ILE A 334 14.25 7.72 -1.96
CA ILE A 334 14.67 7.83 -0.56
C ILE A 334 15.83 6.87 -0.19
N LYS A 335 16.19 5.89 -1.03
CA LYS A 335 17.10 4.81 -0.62
C LYS A 335 18.55 5.25 -0.46
N ASP A 336 19.09 6.06 -1.37
CA ASP A 336 20.47 6.59 -1.21
C ASP A 336 20.54 7.73 -0.18
N SER A 337 19.38 8.31 0.18
CA SER A 337 19.31 9.39 1.17
C SER A 337 19.46 8.93 2.62
N ILE A 338 19.22 7.65 2.91
CA ILE A 338 19.43 7.12 4.27
C ILE A 338 20.93 6.95 4.55
N GLU A 339 21.72 6.60 3.53
CA GLU A 339 23.16 6.37 3.70
C GLU A 339 24.00 7.62 3.40
N ASN A 340 23.58 8.48 2.47
CA ASN A 340 24.40 9.63 2.03
C ASN A 340 23.77 11.01 2.25
N ASN A 341 22.59 11.16 2.85
CA ASN A 341 21.95 12.46 3.19
C ASN A 341 21.81 13.48 2.02
N HIS A 342 22.11 13.09 0.78
CA HIS A 342 22.06 13.96 -0.39
C HIS A 342 20.82 13.63 -1.22
N PHE A 343 19.76 14.41 -1.02
CA PHE A 343 18.58 14.35 -1.87
C PHE A 343 18.87 15.07 -3.20
N TYR A 344 19.17 14.33 -4.26
CA TYR A 344 19.20 14.87 -5.62
C TYR A 344 17.79 14.84 -6.21
N TRP A 345 17.10 15.98 -6.12
CA TRP A 345 15.84 16.19 -6.84
C TRP A 345 16.15 16.52 -8.30
N LEU A 346 15.42 15.91 -9.25
CA LEU A 346 15.48 16.35 -10.63
C LEU A 346 15.12 17.84 -10.68
N THR A 347 16.01 18.57 -11.32
CA THR A 347 15.90 20.01 -11.51
C THR A 347 14.89 20.29 -12.63
N ARG A 348 13.95 21.22 -12.40
CA ARG A 348 13.11 21.78 -13.48
C ARG A 348 13.99 22.50 -14.49
N VAL A 349 13.68 22.31 -15.77
CA VAL A 349 14.19 23.15 -16.86
C VAL A 349 13.13 24.19 -17.25
N ALA A 350 13.53 25.38 -17.70
CA ALA A 350 12.60 26.47 -18.05
C ALA A 350 11.43 26.06 -18.99
N PRO A 351 11.60 25.13 -19.96
CA PRO A 351 10.49 24.64 -20.78
C PRO A 351 9.39 23.86 -20.04
N ASP A 352 9.64 23.40 -18.80
CA ASP A 352 8.69 22.57 -18.06
C ASP A 352 7.42 23.36 -17.68
N GLY A 353 7.46 24.70 -17.65
CA GLY A 353 6.31 25.57 -17.36
C GLY A 353 5.07 25.23 -18.20
N LYS A 354 5.25 25.04 -19.52
CA LYS A 354 4.13 24.68 -20.43
C LYS A 354 3.54 23.31 -20.11
N VAL A 355 4.36 22.39 -19.61
CA VAL A 355 3.89 21.06 -19.21
C VAL A 355 3.09 21.14 -17.92
N TYR A 356 3.53 21.94 -16.95
CA TYR A 356 2.75 22.22 -15.75
C TYR A 356 1.42 22.90 -16.07
N ASP A 357 1.42 23.91 -16.93
CA ASP A 357 0.18 24.56 -17.38
C ASP A 357 -0.80 23.53 -17.96
N ARG A 358 -0.31 22.63 -18.83
CA ARG A 358 -1.14 21.59 -19.45
C ARG A 358 -1.70 20.59 -18.45
N VAL A 359 -0.92 20.19 -17.45
CA VAL A 359 -1.37 19.26 -16.40
C VAL A 359 -2.33 19.94 -15.43
N LEU A 360 -2.06 21.18 -15.04
CA LEU A 360 -2.77 21.87 -13.96
C LEU A 360 -4.04 22.59 -14.46
N HIS A 361 -4.08 23.02 -15.73
CA HIS A 361 -5.22 23.75 -16.27
C HIS A 361 -6.56 22.99 -16.13
N PRO A 362 -6.66 21.68 -16.43
CA PRO A 362 -7.90 20.93 -16.20
C PRO A 362 -8.39 20.93 -14.75
N LEU A 363 -7.48 21.00 -13.77
CA LEU A 363 -7.85 20.98 -12.34
C LEU A 363 -8.66 22.20 -11.91
N ARG A 364 -8.67 23.28 -12.70
CA ARG A 364 -9.56 24.44 -12.47
C ARG A 364 -11.04 24.06 -12.50
N ARG A 365 -11.41 22.93 -13.10
CA ARG A 365 -12.77 22.38 -13.05
C ARG A 365 -13.18 21.89 -11.67
N LEU A 366 -12.21 21.67 -10.77
CA LEU A 366 -12.45 21.31 -9.37
C LEU A 366 -12.65 22.58 -8.52
N GLU A 367 -13.51 23.48 -8.97
CA GLU A 367 -13.80 24.72 -8.25
C GLU A 367 -14.46 24.42 -6.89
N GLY A 368 -14.05 25.14 -5.85
CA GLY A 368 -14.57 24.97 -4.51
C GLY A 368 -13.97 23.77 -3.75
N LEU A 369 -12.76 23.34 -4.10
CA LEU A 369 -11.96 22.46 -3.23
C LEU A 369 -11.81 23.05 -1.83
N LYS A 370 -11.71 22.19 -0.81
CA LYS A 370 -11.41 22.64 0.56
C LYS A 370 -9.99 23.21 0.63
N ASP A 371 -9.04 22.43 0.16
CA ASP A 371 -7.62 22.77 0.12
C ASP A 371 -7.00 22.11 -1.12
N PHE A 372 -6.04 22.79 -1.76
CA PHE A 372 -5.24 22.23 -2.83
C PHE A 372 -3.76 22.50 -2.56
N PHE A 373 -2.95 21.44 -2.58
CA PHE A 373 -1.51 21.54 -2.40
C PHE A 373 -0.79 20.96 -3.61
N LEU A 374 0.21 21.69 -4.10
CA LEU A 374 0.98 21.32 -5.26
C LEU A 374 2.46 21.25 -4.90
N TYR A 375 3.06 20.08 -5.13
CA TYR A 375 4.50 19.91 -4.99
C TYR A 375 5.13 19.72 -6.37
N LEU A 376 5.89 20.71 -6.81
CA LEU A 376 6.54 20.70 -8.10
C LEU A 376 8.02 20.26 -7.95
N ARG A 377 8.65 19.77 -9.03
CA ARG A 377 10.11 19.41 -9.04
C ARG A 377 10.95 20.62 -8.62
N ARG A 378 12.12 20.50 -8.01
CA ARG A 378 12.87 21.71 -7.59
C ARG A 378 13.47 22.45 -8.78
N VAL A 379 13.49 23.78 -8.80
CA VAL A 379 14.34 24.54 -9.71
C VAL A 379 15.77 24.58 -9.14
N ASN A 380 16.79 24.30 -9.96
CA ASN A 380 18.19 24.49 -9.57
C ASN A 380 18.49 25.98 -9.63
N LYS A 381 18.22 26.68 -8.54
CA LYS A 381 18.62 28.07 -8.35
C LYS A 381 20.12 28.11 -8.03
N ARG A 382 20.98 27.67 -8.95
CA ARG A 382 22.44 27.58 -8.74
C ARG A 382 23.14 28.94 -8.58
N PHE A 383 22.41 30.07 -8.60
CA PHE A 383 23.01 31.41 -8.62
C PHE A 383 22.23 32.52 -7.89
N VAL A 384 21.34 32.21 -6.93
CA VAL A 384 20.74 33.27 -6.09
C VAL A 384 21.22 33.12 -4.65
N PRO A 385 22.18 33.95 -4.18
CA PRO A 385 22.61 33.95 -2.80
C PRO A 385 21.49 34.51 -1.92
N GLY A 386 20.64 33.64 -1.37
CA GLY A 386 19.52 34.08 -0.54
C GLY A 386 18.37 33.07 -0.41
N GLY A 387 18.67 31.85 0.04
CA GLY A 387 17.67 30.93 0.59
C GLY A 387 16.75 30.21 -0.42
N CYS A 388 16.29 29.02 -0.02
CA CYS A 388 15.22 28.30 -0.70
C CYS A 388 13.90 29.05 -0.48
N ALA A 389 13.63 30.12 -1.24
CA ALA A 389 12.28 30.65 -1.32
C ALA A 389 11.35 29.52 -1.79
N TYR A 390 10.22 29.34 -1.11
CA TYR A 390 9.08 28.60 -1.66
C TYR A 390 8.93 29.01 -3.13
N ASP A 391 8.79 28.04 -4.03
CA ASP A 391 8.65 28.37 -5.44
C ASP A 391 7.36 29.15 -5.59
N ASN A 392 7.46 30.45 -5.89
CA ASN A 392 6.33 31.31 -6.22
C ASN A 392 5.39 30.66 -7.26
N ASP A 393 5.92 29.72 -8.05
CA ASP A 393 5.17 28.89 -8.99
C ASP A 393 4.14 27.98 -8.30
N GLU A 394 4.48 27.28 -7.20
CA GLU A 394 3.54 26.40 -6.49
C GLU A 394 2.33 27.21 -6.02
N MET A 395 2.58 28.31 -5.29
CA MET A 395 1.53 29.21 -4.81
C MET A 395 0.73 29.83 -5.96
N LYS A 396 1.38 30.22 -7.07
CA LYS A 396 0.71 30.75 -8.26
C LYS A 396 -0.27 29.73 -8.85
N TYR A 397 0.17 28.47 -9.00
CA TYR A 397 -0.67 27.42 -9.54
C TYR A 397 -1.76 26.99 -8.57
N GLU A 398 -1.48 26.96 -7.27
CA GLU A 398 -2.47 26.66 -6.23
C GLU A 398 -3.61 27.67 -6.28
N LYS A 399 -3.30 28.97 -6.26
CA LYS A 399 -4.27 30.05 -6.42
C LYS A 399 -5.08 29.94 -7.71
N ALA A 400 -4.40 29.66 -8.82
CA ALA A 400 -5.04 29.50 -10.12
C ALA A 400 -6.00 28.30 -10.21
N VAL A 401 -5.79 27.25 -9.41
CA VAL A 401 -6.72 26.10 -9.30
C VAL A 401 -7.85 26.39 -8.31
N MET A 402 -7.54 27.10 -7.21
CA MET A 402 -8.52 27.44 -6.16
C MET A 402 -9.46 28.60 -6.55
N GLY A 403 -9.18 29.33 -7.63
CA GLY A 403 -10.03 30.42 -8.13
C GLY A 403 -9.77 31.78 -7.48
N GLU A 404 -8.63 31.95 -6.80
CA GLU A 404 -8.19 33.24 -6.24
C GLU A 404 -7.29 33.94 -7.27
N GLU A 405 -7.85 34.80 -8.12
CA GLU A 405 -7.06 35.66 -9.04
C GLU A 405 -6.52 36.93 -8.36
#